data_AF-A0A484I8I3-F1
#
_entry.id   AF-A0A484I8I3-F1
#
_cell.length_a   1.000
_cell.length_b   1.000
_cell.length_c   1.000
_cell.angle_alpha   90.00
_cell.angle_beta   90.00
_cell.angle_gamma   90.00
#
_symmetry.space_group_name_H-M   'P 1'
#
loop_
_entity.id
_entity.type
_entity.pdbx_description
1 polymer ?
#
loop_
_entity_poly.entity_id
_entity_poly.type
_entity_poly.pdbx_seq_one_letter_code
_entity_poly.pdbx_strand_id
1 'polypeptide(L)'
;MMSERENRFVLVEKCKYLMSQLPFGEFDIDDLDITIIVVEKESEWTSRKIKEILINMEPLDNHVLQSLFTTPELITLEKTLLRYIQYSNYV
;
A
#
# COMPACT_ATOMS: atom_id res chain seq x y z
N MET A 1 12.97 16.57 -17.76
CA MET A 1 13.48 15.36 -17.07
C MET A 1 13.01 15.45 -15.64
N MET A 2 12.28 14.45 -15.14
CA MET A 2 11.90 14.42 -13.72
C MET A 2 13.13 14.09 -12.87
N SER A 3 13.25 14.74 -11.73
CA SER A 3 14.25 14.44 -10.72
C SER A 3 13.97 13.09 -10.06
N GLU A 4 15.01 12.48 -9.47
CA GLU A 4 14.88 11.22 -8.74
C GLU A 4 13.85 11.30 -7.59
N ARG A 5 13.80 12.47 -6.92
CA ARG A 5 12.84 12.74 -5.84
C ARG A 5 11.39 12.74 -6.35
N GLU A 6 11.13 13.35 -7.51
CA GLU A 6 9.80 13.37 -8.11
C GLU A 6 9.37 11.98 -8.56
N ASN A 7 10.27 11.20 -9.16
CA ASN A 7 9.99 9.82 -9.54
C ASN A 7 9.62 8.95 -8.33
N ARG A 8 10.35 9.11 -7.22
CA ARG A 8 10.08 8.39 -5.97
C ARG A 8 8.73 8.78 -5.38
N PHE A 9 8.38 10.06 -5.40
CA PHE A 9 7.07 10.51 -4.92
C PHE A 9 5.91 9.90 -5.72
N VAL A 10 6.01 9.90 -7.05
CA VAL A 10 5.02 9.27 -7.93
C VAL A 10 4.88 7.78 -7.63
N LEU A 11 5.98 7.09 -7.36
CA LEU A 11 5.98 5.67 -7.06
C LEU A 11 5.28 5.35 -5.72
N VAL A 12 5.51 6.19 -4.70
CA VAL A 12 4.82 6.10 -3.40
C VAL A 12 3.31 6.27 -3.56
N GLU A 13 2.88 7.33 -4.27
CA GLU A 13 1.47 7.56 -4.55
C GLU A 13 0.83 6.38 -5.29
N LYS A 14 1.55 5.80 -6.24
CA LYS A 14 1.09 4.63 -6.98
C LYS A 14 0.94 3.40 -6.08
N CYS A 15 1.89 3.13 -5.18
CA CYS A 15 1.79 2.04 -4.23
C CYS A 15 0.58 2.22 -3.30
N LYS A 16 0.35 3.44 -2.78
CA LYS A 16 -0.84 3.72 -1.95
C LYS A 16 -2.13 3.47 -2.70
N TYR A 17 -2.21 3.95 -3.94
CA TYR A 17 -3.37 3.70 -4.78
C TYR A 17 -3.60 2.20 -4.96
N LEU A 18 -2.57 1.41 -5.26
CA LEU A 18 -2.70 -0.04 -5.41
C LEU A 18 -3.15 -0.72 -4.10
N MET A 19 -2.58 -0.34 -2.95
CA MET A 19 -3.02 -0.88 -1.65
C MET A 19 -4.50 -0.59 -1.39
N SER A 20 -5.00 0.57 -1.81
CA SER A 20 -6.43 0.90 -1.69
C SER A 20 -7.35 -0.03 -2.48
N GLN A 21 -6.82 -0.73 -3.48
CA GLN A 21 -7.56 -1.68 -4.32
C GLN A 21 -7.50 -3.12 -3.80
N LEU A 22 -6.63 -3.44 -2.84
CA LEU A 22 -6.53 -4.79 -2.26
C LEU A 22 -7.84 -5.18 -1.55
N PRO A 23 -8.30 -6.45 -1.56
CA PRO A 23 -9.46 -6.84 -0.77
C PRO A 23 -9.17 -6.72 0.74
N PHE A 24 -10.21 -6.82 1.57
CA PHE A 24 -10.02 -6.87 3.02
C PHE A 24 -9.28 -8.16 3.41
N GLY A 25 -8.34 -8.05 4.34
CA GLY A 25 -7.50 -9.17 4.76
C GLY A 25 -6.09 -8.74 5.10
N GLU A 26 -5.25 -9.75 5.32
CA GLU A 26 -3.84 -9.63 5.64
C GLU A 26 -3.01 -10.16 4.46
N PHE A 27 -2.00 -9.40 4.04
CA PHE A 27 -1.13 -9.72 2.92
C PHE A 27 0.31 -9.60 3.37
N ASP A 28 0.97 -10.74 3.53
CA ASP A 28 2.39 -10.80 3.82
C ASP A 28 3.21 -10.76 2.53
N ILE A 29 4.21 -9.89 2.51
CA ILE A 29 5.18 -9.78 1.41
C ILE A 29 6.55 -10.13 1.98
N ASP A 30 6.84 -11.43 2.00
CA ASP A 30 8.06 -12.01 2.57
C ASP A 30 9.34 -11.37 2.00
N ASP A 31 9.35 -11.04 0.70
CA ASP A 31 10.49 -10.41 0.02
C ASP A 31 10.89 -9.04 0.60
N LEU A 32 9.94 -8.35 1.24
CA LEU A 32 10.11 -7.01 1.81
C LEU A 32 9.99 -7.00 3.34
N ASP A 33 9.76 -8.16 3.96
CA ASP A 33 9.52 -8.31 5.41
C ASP A 33 8.42 -7.35 5.92
N ILE A 34 7.30 -7.29 5.18
CA ILE A 34 6.15 -6.46 5.54
C ILE A 34 4.84 -7.24 5.53
N THR A 35 3.94 -6.80 6.39
CA THR A 35 2.55 -7.23 6.45
C THR A 35 1.65 -6.04 6.17
N ILE A 36 0.78 -6.17 5.17
CA ILE A 36 -0.26 -5.19 4.83
C ILE A 36 -1.59 -5.70 5.36
N ILE A 37 -2.24 -4.90 6.21
CA ILE A 37 -3.53 -5.24 6.81
C ILE A 37 -4.57 -4.26 6.28
N VAL A 38 -5.64 -4.80 5.70
CA VAL A 38 -6.74 -4.04 5.12
C VAL A 38 -8.03 -4.39 5.86
N VAL A 39 -8.53 -3.45 6.65
CA VAL A 39 -9.70 -3.65 7.52
C VAL A 39 -10.77 -2.59 7.28
N GLU A 40 -11.99 -2.91 7.70
CA GLU A 40 -13.09 -1.97 7.72
C GLU A 40 -13.13 -1.27 9.09
N LYS A 41 -13.17 0.06 9.06
CA LYS A 41 -13.26 0.90 10.25
C LYS A 41 -14.45 1.84 10.15
N GLU A 42 -15.14 2.08 11.26
CA GLU A 42 -16.19 3.11 11.29
C GLU A 42 -15.55 4.50 11.43
N SER A 43 -15.95 5.41 10.54
CA SER A 43 -15.54 6.81 10.62
C SER A 43 -16.20 7.48 11.81
N GLU A 44 -15.38 8.02 12.71
CA GLU A 44 -15.82 8.78 13.90
C GLU A 44 -16.67 10.00 13.55
N TRP A 45 -16.52 10.56 12.35
CA TRP A 45 -17.20 11.79 11.94
C TRP A 45 -18.45 11.58 11.10
N THR A 46 -18.53 10.47 10.37
CA THR A 46 -19.56 10.30 9.33
C THR A 46 -20.43 9.06 9.51
N SER A 47 -20.15 8.22 10.53
CA SER A 47 -20.85 6.95 10.76
C SER A 47 -20.88 6.03 9.53
N ARG A 48 -19.92 6.22 8.62
CA ARG A 48 -19.72 5.39 7.42
C ARG A 48 -18.55 4.45 7.65
N LYS A 49 -18.67 3.24 7.11
CA LYS A 49 -17.57 2.29 7.00
C LYS A 49 -16.55 2.81 5.99
N ILE A 50 -15.31 2.94 6.44
CA ILE A 50 -14.14 3.33 5.65
C ILE A 50 -13.14 2.18 5.65
N LYS A 51 -12.27 2.17 4.64
CA LYS A 51 -11.19 1.21 4.54
C LYS A 51 -9.95 1.77 5.23
N GLU A 52 -9.46 1.08 6.23
CA GLU A 52 -8.20 1.39 6.90
C GLU A 52 -7.12 0.42 6.41
N ILE A 53 -5.94 0.95 6.11
CA ILE A 53 -4.81 0.19 5.63
C ILE A 53 -3.64 0.45 6.57
N LEU A 54 -3.07 -0.64 7.08
CA LEU A 54 -1.90 -0.62 7.95
C LEU A 54 -0.74 -1.37 7.26
N ILE A 55 0.48 -0.90 7.46
CA ILE A 55 1.71 -1.58 7.06
C ILE A 55 2.50 -1.82 8.34
N ASN A 56 2.81 -3.07 8.67
CA ASN A 56 3.52 -3.42 9.91
C ASN A 56 2.86 -2.80 11.16
N MET A 57 1.53 -2.82 11.22
CA MET A 57 0.70 -2.18 12.25
C MET A 57 0.72 -0.65 12.29
N GLU A 58 1.42 0.03 11.37
CA GLU A 58 1.40 1.49 11.24
C GLU A 58 0.40 1.96 10.18
N PRO A 59 -0.35 3.05 10.40
CA PRO A 59 -1.24 3.60 9.39
C PRO A 59 -0.53 3.95 8.09
N LEU A 60 -1.19 3.68 6.96
CA LEU A 60 -0.67 3.99 5.63
C LEU A 60 -0.48 5.50 5.44
N ASP A 61 0.77 5.97 5.50
CA ASP A 61 1.16 7.35 5.24
C ASP A 61 2.28 7.45 4.18
N ASN A 62 2.38 8.60 3.50
CA ASN A 62 3.46 8.85 2.55
C ASN A 62 4.83 8.83 3.23
N HIS A 63 4.93 9.38 4.43
CA HIS A 63 6.15 9.41 5.21
C HIS A 63 6.57 8.01 5.61
N VAL A 64 5.63 7.17 6.05
CA VAL A 64 5.88 5.76 6.39
C VAL A 64 6.44 5.01 5.19
N LEU A 65 5.81 5.12 4.01
CA LEU A 65 6.33 4.48 2.79
C LEU A 65 7.70 5.02 2.37
N GLN A 66 7.92 6.32 2.48
CA GLN A 66 9.19 6.94 2.12
C GLN A 66 10.33 6.59 3.08
N SER A 67 10.03 6.33 4.36
CA SER A 67 11.03 5.93 5.35
C SER A 67 11.33 4.44 5.32
N LEU A 68 10.30 3.61 5.08
CA LEU A 68 10.44 2.15 5.09
C LEU A 68 11.11 1.59 3.83
N PHE A 69 10.92 2.23 2.67
CA PHE A 69 11.33 1.64 1.40
C PHE A 69 12.31 2.49 0.61
N THR A 70 13.36 1.88 0.10
CA THR A 70 14.19 2.42 -0.98
C THR A 70 13.44 2.43 -2.32
N THR A 71 13.98 3.13 -3.32
CA THR A 71 13.33 3.20 -4.65
C THR A 71 13.17 1.82 -5.30
N PRO A 72 14.17 0.92 -5.27
CA PRO A 72 14.01 -0.46 -5.76
C PRO A 72 12.94 -1.27 -5.02
N GLU A 73 12.83 -1.10 -3.70
CA GLU A 73 11.83 -1.79 -2.89
C GLU A 73 10.42 -1.30 -3.22
N LEU A 74 10.23 0.00 -3.43
CA LEU A 74 8.95 0.55 -3.91
C LEU A 74 8.56 0.00 -5.29
N ILE A 75 9.51 -0.23 -6.20
CA ILE A 75 9.23 -0.85 -7.51
C ILE A 75 8.79 -2.32 -7.31
N THR A 76 9.43 -3.02 -6.39
CA THR A 76 9.10 -4.41 -6.06
C THR A 76 7.71 -4.50 -5.45
N LEU A 77 7.41 -3.63 -4.49
CA LEU A 77 6.11 -3.48 -3.86
C LEU A 77 5.00 -3.22 -4.89
N GLU A 78 5.21 -2.26 -5.81
CA GLU A 78 4.25 -1.96 -6.87
C GLU A 78 3.91 -3.20 -7.70
N LYS A 79 4.92 -3.96 -8.14
CA LYS A 79 4.72 -5.17 -8.94
C LYS A 79 3.99 -6.26 -8.15
N THR A 80 4.33 -6.43 -6.89
CA THR A 80 3.70 -7.41 -6.01
C THR A 80 2.23 -7.08 -5.75
N LEU A 81 1.92 -5.81 -5.46
CA LEU A 81 0.53 -5.33 -5.29
C LEU A 81 -0.30 -5.54 -6.56
N LEU A 82 0.25 -5.23 -7.73
CA LEU A 82 -0.42 -5.47 -9.02
C LEU A 82 -0.79 -6.94 -9.20
N ARG A 83 0.12 -7.86 -8.82
CA ARG A 83 -0.17 -9.30 -8.88
C ARG A 83 -1.31 -9.66 -7.95
N TYR A 84 -1.28 -9.24 -6.68
CA TYR A 84 -2.36 -9.51 -5.73
C TYR A 84 -3.72 -9.03 -6.23
N ILE A 85 -3.79 -7.80 -6.76
CA ILE A 85 -5.02 -7.23 -7.31
C ILE A 85 -5.51 -8.05 -8.51
N GLN A 86 -4.61 -8.44 -9.41
CA GLN A 86 -4.96 -9.29 -10.55
C GLN A 86 -5.53 -10.62 -10.07
N TYR A 87 -4.83 -11.34 -9.19
CA TYR A 87 -5.31 -12.62 -8.64
C TYR A 87 -6.68 -12.47 -7.98
N SER A 88 -6.88 -11.42 -7.18
CA SER A 88 -8.15 -11.16 -6.52
C SER A 88 -9.30 -10.85 -7.48
N ASN A 89 -9.04 -10.35 -8.69
CA ASN A 89 -10.07 -10.07 -9.68
C ASN A 89 -10.43 -11.29 -10.53
N TYR A 90 -9.60 -12.32 -10.54
CA TYR A 90 -9.84 -13.56 -11.29
C TYR A 90 -10.58 -14.63 -10.48
N VAL A 91 -10.60 -14.52 -9.15
CA VAL A 91 -11.27 -15.43 -8.20
C VAL A 91 -12.63 -14.86 -7.80
#